data_AF-A0A2J4YJI2-F1
#
_entry.id   AF-A0A2J4YJI2-F1
#
_cell.length_a   1.000
_cell.length_b   1.000
_cell.length_c   1.000
_cell.angle_alpha   90.00
_cell.angle_beta   90.00
_cell.angle_gamma   90.00
#
_symmetry.space_group_name_H-M   'P 1'
#
loop_
_entity.id
_entity.type
_entity.pdbx_description
1 polymer ?
#
loop_
_entity_poly.entity_id
_entity_poly.type
_entity_poly.pdbx_seq_one_letter_code
_entity_poly.pdbx_strand_id
1 'polypeptide(L)' 'LTLLPLNIKYLSVSTFQKEGAPKEVTLIVTPYATALPLFSPPLFHAEETFSDHQQQQICKMLEA' A
#
# COMPACT_ATOMS: atom_id res chain seq x y z
N LEU A 1 20.38 -6.21 4.05
CA LEU A 1 18.90 -6.19 4.04
C LEU A 1 18.43 -7.39 3.25
N THR A 2 17.97 -8.44 3.93
CA THR A 2 17.28 -9.54 3.27
C THR A 2 15.81 -9.14 3.17
N LEU A 3 15.28 -9.02 1.95
CA LEU A 3 13.86 -8.81 1.74
C LEU A 3 13.11 -9.96 2.41
N LEU A 4 12.36 -9.70 3.48
CA LEU A 4 11.31 -10.61 3.92
C LEU A 4 10.46 -10.97 2.69
N PRO A 5 9.93 -12.20 2.57
CA PRO A 5 9.12 -12.56 1.43
C PRO A 5 7.89 -11.64 1.38
N LEU A 6 7.94 -10.66 0.47
CA LEU A 6 6.89 -9.67 0.29
C LEU A 6 5.76 -10.30 -0.53
N ASN A 7 4.56 -10.35 0.04
CA ASN A 7 3.37 -10.78 -0.69
C ASN A 7 2.71 -9.55 -1.32
N ILE A 8 2.71 -9.47 -2.65
CA ILE A 8 2.08 -8.40 -3.40
C ILE A 8 0.76 -8.92 -3.99
N LYS A 9 -0.35 -8.31 -3.58
CA LYS A 9 -1.69 -8.58 -4.13
C LYS A 9 -2.13 -7.41 -5.00
N TYR A 10 -2.50 -7.69 -6.24
CA TYR A 10 -3.10 -6.69 -7.13
C TYR A 10 -4.61 -6.68 -6.95
N LEU A 11 -5.17 -5.48 -6.76
CA LEU A 11 -6.61 -5.26 -6.62
C LEU A 11 -7.00 -4.05 -7.47
N SER A 12 -8.13 -4.12 -8.17
CA SER A 12 -8.63 -2.99 -8.93
C SER A 12 -9.14 -1.88 -8.00
N VAL A 13 -9.06 -0.62 -8.43
CA VAL A 13 -9.58 0.52 -7.65
C VAL A 13 -11.08 0.39 -7.41
N SER A 14 -11.85 -0.08 -8.39
CA SER A 14 -13.30 -0.25 -8.24
C SER A 14 -13.65 -1.32 -7.21
N THR A 15 -12.92 -2.44 -7.17
CA THR A 15 -13.08 -3.45 -6.12
C THR A 15 -12.65 -2.90 -4.76
N PHE A 16 -11.51 -2.21 -4.69
CA PHE A 16 -11.02 -1.60 -3.46
C PHE A 16 -12.01 -0.58 -2.86
N GLN A 17 -12.62 0.26 -3.67
CA GLN A 17 -13.61 1.24 -3.20
C GLN A 17 -14.88 0.58 -2.65
N LYS A 18 -15.26 -0.57 -3.20
CA LYS A 18 -16.46 -1.29 -2.79
C LYS A 18 -16.23 -2.18 -1.56
N GLU A 19 -15.10 -2.87 -1.52
CA GLU A 19 -14.83 -3.97 -0.59
C GLU A 19 -13.72 -3.65 0.41
N GLY A 20 -12.94 -2.60 0.15
CA GLY A 20 -11.78 -2.21 0.96
C GLY A 20 -10.53 -3.04 0.66
N ALA A 21 -9.53 -2.89 1.53
CA ALA A 21 -8.33 -3.71 1.48
C ALA A 21 -8.63 -5.14 1.94
N PRO A 22 -8.03 -6.17 1.33
CA PRO A 22 -8.04 -7.51 1.89
C PRO A 22 -7.51 -7.52 3.33
N LYS A 23 -8.01 -8.48 4.13
CA LYS A 23 -7.46 -8.73 5.46
C LYS A 23 -5.97 -9.05 5.35
N GLU A 24 -5.18 -8.64 6.34
CA GLU A 24 -3.72 -8.86 6.42
C GLU A 24 -2.87 -8.03 5.44
N VAL A 25 -3.44 -6.99 4.81
CA VAL A 25 -2.66 -6.01 4.05
C VAL A 25 -2.06 -4.98 5.00
N THR A 26 -0.72 -4.87 5.00
CA THR A 26 0.03 -3.86 5.78
C THR A 26 0.06 -2.49 5.10
N LEU A 27 0.02 -2.46 3.76
CA LEU A 27 0.25 -1.24 2.97
C LEU A 27 -0.48 -1.33 1.63
N ILE A 28 -1.02 -0.20 1.15
CA ILE A 28 -1.57 -0.05 -0.19
C ILE A 28 -0.73 0.97 -0.97
N VAL A 29 -0.43 0.67 -2.24
CA VAL A 29 0.19 1.60 -3.18
C VAL A 29 -0.73 1.77 -4.39
N THR A 30 -1.05 3.00 -4.77
CA THR A 30 -1.93 3.28 -5.91
C THR A 30 -1.53 4.56 -6.65
N PRO A 31 -1.52 4.55 -8.00
CA PRO A 31 -1.33 5.76 -8.79
C PRO A 31 -2.63 6.58 -8.93
N TYR A 32 -3.71 6.18 -8.24
CA TYR A 32 -5.01 6.84 -8.33
C TYR A 32 -5.42 7.45 -6.99
N ALA A 33 -5.93 8.67 -7.05
CA ALA A 33 -6.64 9.27 -5.92
C ALA A 33 -7.94 8.49 -5.68
N THR A 34 -8.06 7.87 -4.50
CA THR A 34 -9.23 7.08 -4.13
C THR A 34 -9.66 7.39 -2.71
N ALA A 35 -10.98 7.37 -2.46
CA ALA A 35 -11.51 7.46 -1.12
C ALA A 35 -11.08 6.23 -0.30
N LEU A 36 -10.70 6.47 0.95
CA LEU A 36 -10.36 5.42 1.89
C LEU A 36 -11.61 5.00 2.67
N PRO A 37 -11.85 3.69 2.86
CA PRO A 37 -12.85 3.22 3.79
C PRO A 37 -12.44 3.61 5.22
N LEU A 38 -13.43 3.67 6.12
CA LEU A 38 -13.27 4.12 7.52
C LEU A 38 -12.15 3.37 8.26
N PHE A 39 -11.94 2.10 7.93
CA PHE A 39 -10.78 1.31 8.37
C PHE A 39 -9.99 0.88 7.16
N SER A 40 -8.79 1.41 7.01
CA SER A 40 -7.88 1.06 5.93
C SER A 40 -6.44 1.03 6.43
N PRO A 41 -5.60 0.12 5.91
CA PRO A 41 -4.17 0.21 6.10
C PRO A 41 -3.63 1.47 5.41
N PRO A 42 -2.42 1.91 5.76
CA PRO A 42 -1.77 3.06 5.15
C PRO A 42 -1.78 2.97 3.61
N LEU A 43 -2.24 4.04 2.97
CA LEU A 43 -2.29 4.16 1.51
C LEU A 43 -1.29 5.20 1.04
N PHE A 44 -0.47 4.81 0.08
CA PHE A 44 0.53 5.66 -0.54
C PHE A 44 0.15 5.90 -1.98
N HIS A 45 -0.02 7.18 -2.30
CA HIS A 45 -0.24 7.60 -3.65
C HIS A 45 1.10 7.71 -4.39
N ALA A 46 1.22 7.00 -5.50
CA ALA A 46 2.45 6.90 -6.28
C ALA A 46 2.15 7.20 -7.75
N GLU A 47 1.96 8.48 -8.09
CA GLU A 47 1.93 8.91 -9.50
C GLU A 47 3.31 8.81 -10.15
N GLU A 48 4.37 8.97 -9.35
CA GLU A 48 5.77 8.83 -9.73
C GLU A 48 6.47 7.78 -8.86
N THR A 49 7.72 7.44 -9.21
CA THR A 49 8.57 6.59 -8.37
C THR A 49 8.76 7.21 -6.99
N PHE A 50 8.63 6.40 -5.93
CA PHE A 50 8.86 6.88 -4.57
C PHE A 50 10.26 7.50 -4.41
N SER A 51 10.32 8.64 -3.74
CA SER A 51 11.58 9.21 -3.26
C SER A 51 12.29 8.28 -2.28
N ASP A 52 13.61 8.42 -2.12
CA ASP A 52 14.41 7.63 -1.19
C ASP A 52 13.85 7.66 0.24
N HIS A 53 13.35 8.83 0.68
CA HIS A 53 12.74 8.98 1.99
C HIS A 53 11.44 8.16 2.12
N GLN A 54 10.57 8.19 1.10
CA GLN A 54 9.34 7.38 1.09
C GLN A 54 9.66 5.88 1.07
N GLN A 55 10.66 5.47 0.29
CA GLN A 55 11.11 4.08 0.25
C GLN A 55 11.61 3.62 1.62
N GLN A 56 12.45 4.42 2.29
CA GLN A 56 12.94 4.10 3.62
C GLN A 56 11.82 3.99 4.65
N GLN A 57 10.81 4.86 4.58
CA GLN A 57 9.65 4.81 5.46
C GLN A 57 8.80 3.56 5.21
N ILE A 58 8.58 3.21 3.94
CA ILE A 58 7.89 1.96 3.55
C ILE A 58 8.66 0.74 4.07
N CYS A 59 9.98 0.68 3.88
CA CYS A 59 10.80 -0.42 4.39
C CYS A 59 10.67 -0.56 5.91
N LYS A 60 10.78 0.54 6.67
CA LYS A 60 10.60 0.52 8.13
C LYS A 60 9.23 0.00 8.56
N MET A 61 8.18 0.28 7.80
CA MET A 61 6.82 -0.20 8.08
C MET A 61 6.64 -1.69 7.78
N LEU A 62 7.34 -2.21 6.77
CA LEU A 62 7.26 -3.61 6.37
C LEU A 62 8.16 -4.52 7.23
N GLU A 63 9.18 -3.95 7.88
CA GLU A 63 10.12 -4.66 8.75
C GLU A 63 9.67 -4.73 10.23
N ALA A 64 8.62 -4.00 10.61
CA ALA A 64 8.08 -3.95 11.97
C ALA A 64 7.18 -5.15 12.29
#